data_AF-A0A2K3MDN7-F1
#
_entry.id   AF-A0A2K3MDN7-F1
#
_cell.length_a   1.000
_cell.length_b   1.000
_cell.length_c   1.000
_cell.angle_alpha   90.00
_cell.angle_beta   90.00
_cell.angle_gamma   90.00
#
_symmetry.space_group_name_H-M   'P 1'
#
loop_
_entity.id
_entity.type
_entity.pdbx_description
1 polymer ?
#
loop_
_entity_poly.entity_id
_entity_poly.type
_entity_poly.pdbx_seq_one_letter_code
_entity_poly.pdbx_strand_id
1 'polypeptide(L)'
;KFSKSNGVGVFGNDVKDTNIPVEVWRYYLLINRPEEGSDADFTWPDLQAKLNNELLNNLGNFVNRVLSFIAKPAGVGYNSIIPNVPDDVSGDSHNPTKELADKVSAYLDQYIEAMEKVKLKQGLKIAMSISKEGNAYLQ
;
A
#
# COMPACT_ATOMS: atom_id res chain seq x y z
N LYS A 1 -24.76 -10.83 7.95
CA LYS A 1 -24.72 -10.37 9.37
C LYS A 1 -24.02 -11.41 10.24
N PHE A 2 -23.15 -10.99 11.15
CA PHE A 2 -22.50 -11.88 12.12
C PHE A 2 -23.53 -12.47 13.10
N SER A 3 -23.41 -13.75 13.43
CA SER A 3 -24.28 -14.44 14.40
C SER A 3 -23.49 -15.48 15.17
N LYS A 4 -23.25 -15.20 16.46
CA LYS A 4 -22.53 -16.13 17.35
C LYS A 4 -23.33 -17.40 17.64
N SER A 5 -24.66 -17.28 17.80
CA SER A 5 -25.54 -18.44 18.06
C SER A 5 -25.60 -19.40 16.88
N ASN A 6 -25.45 -18.89 15.66
CA ASN A 6 -25.52 -19.70 14.44
C ASN A 6 -24.12 -20.07 13.91
N GLY A 7 -23.05 -19.69 14.61
CA GLY A 7 -21.67 -19.93 14.16
C GLY A 7 -21.29 -19.23 12.85
N VAL A 8 -21.94 -18.09 12.54
CA VAL A 8 -21.73 -17.37 11.27
C VAL A 8 -20.91 -16.11 11.49
N GLY A 9 -19.73 -16.05 10.86
CA GLY A 9 -18.84 -14.90 10.85
C GLY A 9 -17.45 -15.21 11.40
N VAL A 10 -16.52 -14.28 11.21
CA VAL A 10 -15.16 -14.34 11.76
C VAL A 10 -15.08 -13.42 12.97
N PHE A 11 -14.85 -13.99 14.15
CA PHE A 11 -14.73 -13.26 15.41
C PHE A 11 -13.26 -13.02 15.76
N GLY A 12 -13.00 -12.06 16.64
CA GLY A 12 -11.62 -11.66 17.00
C GLY A 12 -10.76 -12.77 17.61
N ASN A 13 -11.38 -13.80 18.20
CA ASN A 13 -10.65 -14.99 18.67
C ASN A 13 -10.26 -15.87 17.47
N ASP A 14 -11.19 -16.09 16.54
CA ASP A 14 -10.96 -16.89 15.33
C ASP A 14 -9.83 -16.30 14.48
N VAL A 15 -9.70 -14.96 14.41
CA VAL A 15 -8.63 -14.27 13.68
C VAL A 15 -7.24 -14.80 14.05
N LYS A 16 -7.00 -15.09 15.33
CA LYS A 16 -5.70 -15.60 15.80
C LYS A 16 -5.39 -17.00 15.27
N ASP A 17 -6.43 -17.79 15.06
CA ASP A 17 -6.32 -19.18 14.63
C ASP A 17 -6.19 -19.31 13.09
N THR A 18 -6.39 -18.21 12.35
CA THR A 18 -6.31 -18.22 10.87
C THR A 18 -4.89 -18.24 10.32
N ASN A 19 -3.86 -17.98 11.14
CA ASN A 19 -2.47 -17.74 10.71
C ASN A 19 -2.29 -16.63 9.65
N ILE A 20 -3.32 -15.81 9.40
CA ILE A 20 -3.22 -14.65 8.52
C ILE A 20 -2.62 -13.48 9.33
N PRO A 21 -1.57 -12.81 8.83
CA PRO A 21 -0.96 -11.68 9.55
C PRO A 21 -1.97 -10.59 9.88
N VAL A 22 -1.84 -10.00 11.07
CA VAL A 22 -2.78 -8.98 11.57
C VAL A 22 -2.84 -7.74 10.68
N GLU A 23 -1.74 -7.42 10.00
CA GLU A 23 -1.63 -6.33 9.04
C GLU A 23 -2.57 -6.52 7.86
N VAL A 24 -2.76 -7.75 7.39
CA VAL A 24 -3.68 -8.09 6.30
C VAL A 24 -5.12 -7.83 6.73
N TRP A 25 -5.47 -8.24 7.96
CA TRP A 25 -6.78 -7.95 8.55
C TRP A 25 -7.03 -6.45 8.69
N ARG A 26 -6.06 -5.71 9.24
CA ARG A 26 -6.16 -4.25 9.40
C ARG A 26 -6.35 -3.55 8.07
N TYR A 27 -5.54 -3.92 7.07
CA TYR A 27 -5.67 -3.39 5.72
C TYR A 27 -7.05 -3.66 5.13
N TYR A 28 -7.49 -4.92 5.16
CA TYR A 28 -8.76 -5.33 4.58
C TYR A 28 -9.96 -4.62 5.22
N LEU A 29 -9.99 -4.54 6.55
CA LEU A 29 -11.08 -3.87 7.27
C LEU A 29 -11.10 -2.37 7.02
N LEU A 30 -9.94 -1.73 6.85
CA LEU A 30 -9.87 -0.30 6.55
C LEU A 30 -10.22 0.02 5.09
N ILE A 31 -9.76 -0.77 4.13
CA ILE A 31 -10.04 -0.54 2.72
C ILE A 31 -11.51 -0.81 2.37
N ASN A 32 -12.14 -1.72 3.12
CA ASN A 32 -13.57 -2.02 3.03
C ASN A 32 -14.39 -1.35 4.13
N ARG A 33 -13.85 -0.35 4.85
CA ARG A 33 -14.57 0.33 5.92
C ARG A 33 -15.92 0.86 5.38
N PRO A 34 -17.05 0.54 6.06
CA PRO A 34 -18.32 1.17 5.73
C PRO A 34 -18.27 2.65 6.14
N GLU A 35 -18.52 3.51 5.18
CA GLU A 35 -18.60 4.98 5.34
C GLU A 35 -20.01 5.45 4.95
N GLU A 36 -20.34 6.72 5.24
CA GLU A 36 -21.70 7.27 5.15
C GLU A 36 -22.50 6.75 3.94
N GLY A 37 -23.60 6.05 4.23
CA GLY A 37 -24.53 5.53 3.22
C GLY A 37 -24.14 4.21 2.56
N SER A 38 -23.11 3.50 3.04
CA SER A 38 -22.70 2.20 2.47
C SER A 38 -22.47 1.11 3.52
N ASP A 39 -23.04 -0.08 3.26
CA ASP A 39 -22.70 -1.32 3.95
C ASP A 39 -21.48 -1.98 3.29
N ALA A 40 -20.74 -2.77 4.06
CA ALA A 40 -19.62 -3.56 3.56
C ALA A 40 -19.77 -5.02 4.00
N ASP A 41 -19.63 -5.93 3.03
CA ASP A 41 -19.69 -7.37 3.27
C ASP A 41 -18.30 -8.00 3.21
N PHE A 42 -17.99 -8.80 4.22
CA PHE A 42 -16.77 -9.60 4.24
C PHE A 42 -16.95 -10.85 3.37
N THR A 43 -15.97 -11.14 2.50
CA THR A 43 -15.86 -12.45 1.84
C THR A 43 -14.40 -12.92 1.81
N TRP A 44 -14.18 -14.22 1.96
CA TRP A 44 -12.84 -14.81 1.87
C TRP A 44 -12.16 -14.58 0.51
N PRO A 45 -12.87 -14.70 -0.64
CA PRO A 45 -12.26 -14.39 -1.93
C PRO A 45 -11.81 -12.94 -2.07
N ASP A 46 -12.58 -11.98 -1.55
CA ASP A 46 -12.19 -10.57 -1.56
C ASP A 46 -10.98 -10.31 -0.66
N LEU A 47 -10.91 -10.91 0.53
CA LEU A 47 -9.73 -10.83 1.40
C LEU A 47 -8.46 -11.32 0.69
N GLN A 48 -8.54 -12.47 0.04
CA GLN A 48 -7.44 -13.03 -0.74
C GLN A 48 -7.06 -12.13 -1.93
N ALA A 49 -8.06 -11.59 -2.63
CA ALA A 49 -7.83 -10.69 -3.76
C ALA A 49 -7.12 -9.40 -3.32
N LYS A 50 -7.52 -8.79 -2.20
CA LYS A 50 -6.86 -7.60 -1.63
C LYS A 50 -5.42 -7.88 -1.21
N LEU A 51 -5.18 -9.02 -0.55
CA LEU A 51 -3.83 -9.45 -0.20
C LEU A 51 -2.94 -9.59 -1.44
N ASN A 52 -3.41 -10.33 -2.45
CA ASN A 52 -2.58 -10.64 -3.61
C ASN A 52 -2.37 -9.41 -4.52
N ASN A 53 -3.44 -8.68 -4.83
CA ASN A 53 -3.38 -7.65 -5.85
C ASN A 53 -2.91 -6.30 -5.30
N GLU A 54 -3.24 -5.97 -4.06
CA GLU A 54 -2.94 -4.66 -3.49
C GLU A 54 -1.71 -4.72 -2.58
N LEU A 55 -1.64 -5.67 -1.65
CA LEU A 55 -0.50 -5.78 -0.75
C LEU A 55 0.71 -6.41 -1.43
N LEU A 56 0.57 -7.58 -2.05
CA LEU A 56 1.70 -8.30 -2.64
C LEU A 56 2.15 -7.67 -3.96
N ASN A 57 1.26 -7.57 -4.95
CA ASN A 57 1.62 -7.16 -6.31
C ASN A 57 1.87 -5.66 -6.47
N ASN A 58 1.35 -4.81 -5.57
CA ASN A 58 1.57 -3.36 -5.63
C ASN A 58 2.57 -2.90 -4.55
N LEU A 59 2.14 -2.80 -3.29
CA LEU A 59 2.98 -2.22 -2.23
C LEU A 59 4.25 -3.05 -1.97
N GLY A 60 4.07 -4.36 -1.76
CA GLY A 60 5.14 -5.30 -1.48
C GLY A 60 6.14 -5.38 -2.64
N ASN A 61 5.63 -5.48 -3.87
CA ASN A 61 6.48 -5.47 -5.06
C ASN A 61 7.33 -4.19 -5.16
N PHE A 62 6.74 -3.01 -4.96
CA PHE A 62 7.46 -1.75 -5.01
C PHE A 62 8.58 -1.70 -3.98
N VAL A 63 8.24 -1.93 -2.69
CA VAL A 63 9.21 -1.88 -1.59
C VAL A 63 10.31 -2.92 -1.78
N ASN A 64 9.95 -4.15 -2.15
CA ASN A 64 10.91 -5.22 -2.37
C ASN A 64 11.88 -4.91 -3.52
N ARG A 65 11.39 -4.34 -4.64
CA ARG A 65 12.25 -3.96 -5.77
C ARG A 65 13.26 -2.88 -5.37
N VAL A 66 12.81 -1.81 -4.73
CA VAL A 66 13.68 -0.71 -4.28
C VAL A 66 14.75 -1.23 -3.33
N LEU A 67 14.34 -1.96 -2.28
CA LEU A 67 15.28 -2.53 -1.30
C LEU A 67 16.24 -3.53 -1.95
N SER A 68 15.77 -4.35 -2.90
CA SER A 68 16.61 -5.30 -3.62
C SER A 68 17.66 -4.63 -4.51
N PHE A 69 17.35 -3.49 -5.12
CA PHE A 69 18.34 -2.72 -5.88
C PHE A 69 19.44 -2.16 -4.97
N ILE A 70 19.04 -1.65 -3.80
CA ILE A 70 19.97 -1.08 -2.81
C ILE A 70 20.85 -2.16 -2.18
N ALA A 71 20.27 -3.28 -1.77
CA ALA A 71 20.97 -4.34 -1.02
C ALA A 71 22.01 -5.13 -1.83
N LYS A 72 21.93 -5.12 -3.17
CA LYS A 72 22.86 -5.85 -4.03
C LYS A 72 24.32 -5.37 -3.88
N PRO A 73 25.33 -6.25 -4.02
CA PRO A 73 26.74 -5.89 -3.91
C PRO A 73 27.18 -4.80 -4.90
N ALA A 74 28.26 -4.10 -4.56
CA ALA A 74 28.88 -3.11 -5.45
C ALA A 74 29.21 -3.71 -6.82
N GLY A 75 28.91 -2.97 -7.89
CA GLY A 75 29.06 -3.41 -9.29
C GLY A 75 27.77 -3.98 -9.90
N VAL A 76 26.81 -4.40 -9.08
CA VAL A 76 25.45 -4.83 -9.53
C VAL A 76 24.34 -4.03 -8.84
N GLY A 77 24.62 -3.46 -7.66
CA GLY A 77 23.76 -2.51 -6.95
C GLY A 77 24.57 -1.57 -6.08
N TYR A 78 24.02 -1.21 -4.91
CA TYR A 78 24.54 -0.10 -4.11
C TYR A 78 25.13 -0.49 -2.75
N ASN A 79 25.43 -1.77 -2.54
CA ASN A 79 26.07 -2.29 -1.32
C ASN A 79 25.36 -1.86 -0.02
N SER A 80 24.03 -1.86 -0.03
CA SER A 80 23.18 -1.41 1.09
C SER A 80 23.36 0.06 1.49
N ILE A 81 23.94 0.88 0.61
CA ILE A 81 24.13 2.32 0.80
C ILE A 81 23.18 3.05 -0.16
N ILE A 82 22.47 4.06 0.33
CA ILE A 82 21.62 4.89 -0.53
C ILE A 82 22.54 5.72 -1.43
N PRO A 83 22.45 5.60 -2.77
CA PRO A 83 23.30 6.36 -3.66
C PRO A 83 22.94 7.85 -3.62
N ASN A 84 23.93 8.71 -3.89
CA ASN A 84 23.65 10.10 -4.23
C ASN A 84 22.88 10.14 -5.56
N VAL A 85 21.97 11.10 -5.68
CA VAL A 85 21.26 11.35 -6.94
C VAL A 85 22.27 11.92 -7.94
N PRO A 86 22.49 11.28 -9.10
CA PRO A 86 23.38 11.82 -10.12
C PRO A 86 22.88 13.17 -10.64
N ASP A 87 23.81 14.07 -10.99
CA ASP A 87 23.48 15.44 -11.41
C ASP A 87 22.58 15.47 -12.66
N ASP A 88 22.74 14.53 -13.57
CA ASP A 88 21.97 14.39 -14.81
C ASP A 88 20.53 13.92 -14.59
N VAL A 89 20.21 13.41 -13.39
CA VAL A 89 18.83 13.05 -12.99
C VAL A 89 18.34 13.85 -11.77
N SER A 90 18.98 14.97 -11.47
CA SER A 90 18.65 15.83 -10.33
C SER A 90 17.72 17.00 -10.73
N GLY A 91 16.78 17.34 -9.85
CA GLY A 91 15.88 18.46 -10.04
C GLY A 91 15.04 18.36 -11.33
N ASP A 92 15.09 19.40 -12.16
CA ASP A 92 14.33 19.49 -13.41
C ASP A 92 15.00 18.78 -14.60
N SER A 93 16.16 18.15 -14.43
CA SER A 93 16.92 17.57 -15.55
C SER A 93 16.34 16.25 -16.08
N HIS A 94 15.52 15.56 -15.28
CA HIS A 94 14.96 14.26 -15.64
C HIS A 94 13.44 14.23 -15.42
N ASN A 95 12.71 14.43 -16.52
CA ASN A 95 11.25 14.53 -16.54
C ASN A 95 10.53 13.39 -15.80
N PRO A 96 10.88 12.09 -15.97
CA PRO A 96 10.19 11.02 -15.26
C PRO A 96 10.32 11.11 -13.74
N THR A 97 11.48 11.52 -13.21
CA THR A 97 11.68 11.70 -11.77
C THR A 97 10.89 12.90 -11.26
N LYS A 98 10.88 14.00 -12.02
CA LYS A 98 10.07 15.17 -11.71
C LYS A 98 8.58 14.84 -11.68
N GLU A 99 8.07 14.19 -12.71
CA GLU A 99 6.66 13.78 -12.78
C GLU A 99 6.27 12.85 -11.62
N LEU A 100 7.15 11.92 -11.25
CA LEU A 100 6.93 11.09 -10.07
C LEU A 100 6.87 11.95 -8.80
N ALA A 101 7.83 12.85 -8.60
CA ALA A 101 7.89 13.72 -7.43
C ALA A 101 6.64 14.60 -7.30
N ASP A 102 6.19 15.21 -8.40
CA ASP A 102 4.98 16.04 -8.45
C ASP A 102 3.74 15.23 -8.08
N LYS A 103 3.58 14.02 -8.65
CA LYS A 103 2.46 13.12 -8.33
C LYS A 103 2.48 12.67 -6.87
N VAL A 104 3.65 12.28 -6.36
CA VAL A 104 3.80 11.84 -4.97
C VAL A 104 3.51 12.98 -4.00
N SER A 105 3.97 14.19 -4.30
CA SER A 105 3.65 15.40 -3.51
C SER A 105 2.14 15.64 -3.50
N ALA A 106 1.49 15.60 -4.66
CA ALA A 106 0.05 15.80 -4.75
C ALA A 106 -0.75 14.72 -4.00
N TYR A 107 -0.30 13.45 -4.03
CA TYR A 107 -0.92 12.39 -3.23
C TYR A 107 -0.67 12.56 -1.73
N LEU A 108 0.51 13.05 -1.32
CA LEU A 108 0.79 13.31 0.09
C LEU A 108 -0.14 14.39 0.64
N ASP A 109 -0.34 15.48 -0.10
CA ASP A 109 -1.26 16.56 0.30
C ASP A 109 -2.71 16.04 0.44
N GLN A 110 -3.18 15.27 -0.55
CA GLN A 110 -4.50 14.65 -0.51
C GLN A 110 -4.65 13.63 0.64
N TYR A 111 -3.60 12.88 0.92
CA TYR A 111 -3.56 11.93 2.04
C TYR A 111 -3.72 12.66 3.36
N ILE A 112 -2.93 13.72 3.58
CA ILE A 112 -2.98 14.53 4.81
C ILE A 112 -4.38 15.11 4.99
N GLU A 113 -4.94 15.74 3.96
CA GLU A 113 -6.29 16.32 4.00
C GLU A 113 -7.36 15.27 4.34
N ALA A 114 -7.28 14.08 3.73
CA ALA A 114 -8.20 12.98 4.00
C ALA A 114 -8.09 12.51 5.46
N MET A 115 -6.87 12.38 5.97
CA MET A 115 -6.60 11.92 7.34
C MET A 115 -7.05 12.95 8.38
N GLU A 116 -6.85 14.24 8.16
CA GLU A 116 -7.35 15.34 9.01
C GLU A 116 -8.88 15.35 9.12
N LYS A 117 -9.55 14.97 8.03
CA LYS A 117 -11.02 14.82 7.98
C LYS A 117 -11.51 13.43 8.40
N VAL A 118 -10.62 12.58 8.91
CA VAL A 118 -10.91 11.20 9.38
C VAL A 118 -11.50 10.30 8.27
N LYS A 119 -11.18 10.59 7.00
CA LYS A 119 -11.57 9.78 5.83
C LYS A 119 -10.57 8.63 5.62
N LEU A 120 -10.54 7.70 6.57
CA LEU A 120 -9.51 6.64 6.65
C LEU A 120 -9.43 5.76 5.40
N LYS A 121 -10.58 5.38 4.83
CA LYS A 121 -10.62 4.56 3.60
C LYS A 121 -10.03 5.30 2.41
N GLN A 122 -10.37 6.59 2.28
CA GLN A 122 -9.83 7.45 1.24
C GLN A 122 -8.32 7.65 1.41
N GLY A 123 -7.86 7.97 2.62
CA GLY A 123 -6.44 8.11 2.93
C GLY A 123 -5.65 6.84 2.58
N LEU A 124 -6.15 5.66 2.96
CA LEU A 124 -5.49 4.39 2.62
C LEU A 124 -5.40 4.17 1.10
N LYS A 125 -6.47 4.47 0.34
CA LYS A 125 -6.44 4.38 -1.12
C LYS A 125 -5.39 5.29 -1.74
N ILE A 126 -5.28 6.53 -1.26
CA ILE A 126 -4.30 7.51 -1.75
C ILE A 126 -2.88 7.01 -1.46
N ALA A 127 -2.62 6.51 -0.25
CA ALA A 127 -1.32 5.95 0.11
C ALA A 127 -0.92 4.78 -0.81
N MET A 128 -1.86 3.90 -1.18
CA MET A 128 -1.62 2.79 -2.11
C MET A 128 -1.40 3.24 -3.56
N SER A 129 -1.84 4.44 -3.94
CA SER A 129 -1.54 5.02 -5.26
C SER A 129 -0.08 5.44 -5.38
N ILE A 130 0.57 5.84 -4.28
CA ILE A 130 2.01 6.19 -4.27
C ILE A 130 2.86 4.98 -4.70
N SER A 131 2.59 3.80 -4.15
CA SER A 131 3.32 2.59 -4.55
C SER A 131 3.04 2.19 -6.00
N LYS A 132 1.86 2.51 -6.54
CA LYS A 132 1.52 2.25 -7.94
C LYS A 132 2.33 3.15 -8.89
N GLU A 133 2.44 4.44 -8.59
CA GLU A 133 3.32 5.35 -9.35
C GLU A 133 4.79 4.92 -9.22
N GLY A 134 5.22 4.50 -8.03
CA GLY A 134 6.57 3.97 -7.82
C GLY A 134 6.85 2.72 -8.66
N ASN A 135 5.91 1.78 -8.73
CA ASN A 135 6.03 0.61 -9.61
C ASN A 135 6.14 1.00 -11.09
N ALA A 136 5.32 1.96 -11.54
CA ALA A 136 5.33 2.45 -12.92
C ALA A 136 6.63 3.17 -13.27
N TYR A 137 7.19 3.94 -12.34
CA TYR A 137 8.48 4.61 -12.53
C TYR A 137 9.66 3.64 -12.64
N LEU A 138 9.60 2.49 -11.95
CA LEU A 138 10.65 1.46 -12.01
C LEU A 138 10.50 0.53 -13.24
N GLN A 139 9.42 0.64 -14.01
CA GLN A 139 9.13 -0.25 -15.14
C GLN A 139 9.82 0.20 -16.41
#